data_AF-A0A2V7A0J8-F1
#
_entry.id   AF-A0A2V7A0J8-F1
#
_cell.length_a   1.000
_cell.length_b   1.000
_cell.length_c   1.000
_cell.angle_alpha   90.00
_cell.angle_beta   90.00
_cell.angle_gamma   90.00
#
_symmetry.space_group_name_H-M   'P 1'
#
loop_
_entity.id
_entity.type
_entity.pdbx_description
1 polymer ?
#
loop_
_entity_poly.entity_id
_entity_poly.type
_entity_poly.pdbx_seq_one_letter_code
_entity_poly.pdbx_strand_id
1 'polypeptide(L)'
;MAALPDPARGDRLHGRVVRSGLRGRRVGPGPRGERLRRPREALRPARDLSVTATLATGARPDTLDGFYRAVRAIGRFWLWFFFRSVDVRHPERVPAAGPVLLCINHPNNFIDSLLVGGALRRKVHYLATAALFRNALVARFLRACGAIPVYRRQDDPDKMDHNASTFEACYKAFADGRLIAIYPEGTTHAEVRVQRIRTGAARLALGWEAERPGELRLIPVGLNFDARKSFRGRVLVSFGSPVPVTPYLDAYRADPLKAVAELTSAIQWGMESEVVHVERIDESQLVRAVQDLYRAELVRELKEERGLAERQIDLVRLSRAIVDSTSYFKTRDPERVERIWQRIQSYRALLAEFHVKDEAVRARLERRRPRQRIRRGWEAIAGFPFFVYGATVNFLPYWIPRWLARHMSRKETDYATWRLLAGMVACPLFWGLETWLVARLAGGVAALVFALSLPTSGVIAYRYWVGAGRLRSRLRFGALALTREQAARRLIAERQELITELERAKNDYLTATKGSSF
;
A
#
# COMPACT_ATOMS: atom_id res chain seq x y z
N MET A 1 -41.33 -60.14 -23.91
CA MET A 1 -41.78 -58.75 -23.97
C MET A 1 -40.55 -57.88 -24.26
N ALA A 2 -39.95 -57.94 -25.46
CA ALA A 2 -40.26 -57.16 -26.67
C ALA A 2 -40.25 -55.63 -26.41
N ALA A 3 -39.53 -54.75 -27.10
CA ALA A 3 -38.36 -54.75 -27.99
C ALA A 3 -38.03 -53.23 -28.20
N LEU A 4 -36.76 -52.88 -28.43
CA LEU A 4 -36.33 -51.58 -29.02
C LEU A 4 -37.01 -51.36 -30.40
N PRO A 5 -37.09 -50.14 -31.01
CA PRO A 5 -35.98 -49.17 -31.15
C PRO A 5 -36.32 -47.66 -31.32
N ASP A 6 -35.26 -46.84 -31.36
CA ASP A 6 -35.18 -45.48 -31.97
C ASP A 6 -35.14 -45.61 -33.52
N PRO A 7 -35.71 -44.68 -34.31
CA PRO A 7 -34.81 -43.94 -35.19
C PRO A 7 -35.24 -42.51 -35.60
N ALA A 8 -34.19 -41.77 -35.98
CA ALA A 8 -34.16 -40.50 -36.69
C ALA A 8 -34.91 -40.43 -38.05
N ARG A 9 -35.34 -39.20 -38.39
CA ARG A 9 -35.47 -38.51 -39.71
C ARG A 9 -36.65 -37.52 -39.57
N GLY A 10 -36.52 -36.20 -39.73
CA GLY A 10 -35.92 -35.49 -40.84
C GLY A 10 -37.04 -35.08 -41.80
N ASP A 11 -37.52 -33.83 -41.76
CA ASP A 11 -37.70 -33.04 -42.98
C ASP A 11 -38.00 -31.55 -42.73
N ARG A 12 -37.55 -30.73 -43.67
CA ARG A 12 -37.78 -29.28 -43.73
C ARG A 12 -38.95 -28.97 -44.69
N LEU A 13 -39.51 -27.76 -44.50
CA LEU A 13 -40.02 -26.80 -45.52
C LEU A 13 -41.52 -26.48 -45.55
N HIS A 14 -41.74 -25.16 -45.73
CA HIS A 14 -42.91 -24.42 -46.22
C HIS A 14 -44.11 -24.30 -45.25
N GLY A 15 -44.75 -23.14 -45.08
CA GLY A 15 -44.68 -21.82 -45.70
C GLY A 15 -45.94 -21.01 -45.32
N ARG A 16 -45.91 -19.70 -45.62
CA ARG A 16 -47.02 -18.71 -45.62
C ARG A 16 -47.57 -18.14 -44.30
N VAL A 17 -47.04 -16.95 -44.01
CA VAL A 17 -47.76 -15.64 -43.90
C VAL A 17 -49.29 -15.69 -44.05
N VAL A 18 -50.00 -15.22 -43.02
CA VAL A 18 -51.23 -14.43 -43.17
C VAL A 18 -51.21 -13.25 -42.19
N ARG A 19 -51.35 -12.04 -42.76
CA ARG A 19 -51.57 -10.76 -42.08
C ARG A 19 -53.01 -10.67 -41.59
N SER A 20 -53.24 -10.12 -40.41
CA SER A 20 -54.47 -9.38 -40.10
C SER A 20 -54.09 -8.00 -39.55
N GLY A 21 -54.60 -6.97 -40.19
CA GLY A 21 -54.38 -5.58 -39.83
C GLY A 21 -55.62 -4.98 -39.18
N LEU A 22 -55.41 -3.99 -38.32
CA LEU A 22 -56.42 -2.99 -37.98
C LEU A 22 -55.76 -1.60 -38.02
N ARG A 23 -56.25 -0.78 -38.96
CA ARG A 23 -56.13 0.69 -39.01
C ARG A 23 -56.64 1.25 -37.68
N GLY A 24 -56.07 2.26 -37.04
CA GLY A 24 -55.65 3.55 -37.57
C GLY A 24 -56.56 4.64 -36.98
N ARG A 25 -56.14 5.31 -35.91
CA ARG A 25 -56.72 6.58 -35.44
C ARG A 25 -55.59 7.60 -35.29
N ARG A 26 -55.71 8.71 -36.04
CA ARG A 26 -54.79 9.85 -36.05
C ARG A 26 -54.94 10.65 -34.76
N VAL A 27 -53.81 11.05 -34.17
CA VAL A 27 -53.69 12.20 -33.27
C VAL A 27 -52.55 13.07 -33.82
N GLY A 28 -52.76 14.39 -33.85
CA GLY A 28 -52.00 15.39 -34.60
C GLY A 28 -50.53 15.61 -34.18
N PRO A 29 -49.83 16.54 -34.87
CA PRO A 29 -48.38 16.67 -34.80
C PRO A 29 -47.95 17.46 -33.56
N GLY A 30 -47.35 16.78 -32.58
CA GLY A 30 -46.60 17.40 -31.49
C GLY A 30 -45.20 17.85 -31.96
N PRO A 31 -44.62 18.90 -31.37
CA PRO A 31 -43.51 19.62 -31.97
C PRO A 31 -42.18 18.87 -31.93
N ARG A 32 -41.42 19.16 -32.99
CA ARG A 32 -40.01 18.87 -33.31
C ARG A 32 -39.12 18.45 -32.14
N GLY A 33 -38.42 17.34 -32.35
CA GLY A 33 -37.42 16.80 -31.45
C GLY A 33 -36.27 17.76 -31.17
N GLU A 34 -36.11 18.08 -29.89
CA GLU A 34 -34.83 18.46 -29.32
C GLU A 34 -34.08 17.19 -28.93
N ARG A 35 -33.05 16.89 -29.71
CA ARG A 35 -31.96 16.04 -29.26
C ARG A 35 -31.37 16.71 -28.03
N LEU A 36 -31.53 16.10 -26.85
CA LEU A 36 -30.73 16.42 -25.67
C LEU A 36 -29.27 16.05 -25.97
N ARG A 37 -28.57 16.96 -26.65
CA ARG A 37 -27.12 17.05 -26.67
C ARG A 37 -26.71 17.35 -25.23
N ARG A 38 -26.30 16.34 -24.48
CA ARG A 38 -25.56 16.53 -23.23
C ARG A 38 -24.34 17.41 -23.52
N PRO A 39 -24.18 18.58 -22.91
CA PRO A 39 -22.94 19.32 -23.01
C PRO A 39 -21.85 18.48 -22.32
N ARG A 40 -20.78 18.17 -23.06
CA ARG A 40 -19.49 17.81 -22.48
C ARG A 40 -18.95 19.06 -21.79
N GLU A 41 -19.42 19.33 -20.57
CA GLU A 41 -18.67 20.20 -19.67
C GLU A 41 -17.51 19.40 -19.10
N ALA A 42 -16.33 19.78 -19.57
CA ALA A 42 -15.06 19.38 -19.00
C ALA A 42 -15.08 19.62 -17.49
N LEU A 43 -14.70 18.60 -16.71
CA LEU A 43 -14.41 18.75 -15.28
C LEU A 43 -13.34 19.83 -15.10
N ARG A 44 -13.78 21.06 -14.84
CA ARG A 44 -12.98 22.07 -14.16
C ARG A 44 -12.96 21.69 -12.68
N PRO A 45 -11.80 21.78 -12.00
CA PRO A 45 -11.73 21.48 -10.58
C PRO A 45 -12.63 22.47 -9.83
N ALA A 46 -13.60 21.95 -9.09
CA ALA A 46 -14.42 22.73 -8.19
C ALA A 46 -13.49 23.44 -7.18
N ARG A 47 -13.28 24.73 -7.41
CA ARG A 47 -12.84 25.67 -6.38
C ARG A 47 -14.04 25.90 -5.45
N ASP A 48 -13.71 25.95 -4.16
CA ASP A 48 -14.49 26.57 -3.09
C ASP A 48 -15.84 25.94 -2.79
N LEU A 49 -15.82 24.89 -1.97
CA LEU A 49 -16.85 24.61 -0.97
C LEU A 49 -16.19 23.90 0.22
N SER A 50 -15.29 24.63 0.88
CA SER A 50 -14.80 24.27 2.21
C SER A 50 -15.92 24.48 3.22
N VAL A 51 -16.65 23.43 3.57
CA VAL A 51 -17.43 23.41 4.81
C VAL A 51 -16.44 23.21 5.95
N THR A 52 -15.68 24.27 6.21
CA THR A 52 -14.87 24.43 7.41
C THR A 52 -15.87 24.70 8.52
N ALA A 53 -16.16 23.69 9.34
CA ALA A 53 -16.58 23.95 10.71
C ALA A 53 -15.37 24.59 11.40
N THR A 54 -15.24 25.90 11.20
CA THR A 54 -14.21 26.73 11.80
C THR A 54 -14.51 26.74 13.28
N LEU A 55 -13.80 25.91 14.04
CA LEU A 55 -13.57 26.23 15.45
C LEU A 55 -12.98 27.63 15.42
N ALA A 56 -13.69 28.61 15.99
CA ALA A 56 -13.25 29.99 16.09
C ALA A 56 -12.13 30.09 17.13
N THR A 57 -11.01 29.41 16.89
CA THR A 57 -9.77 29.64 17.62
C THR A 57 -9.06 30.78 16.90
N GLY A 58 -8.82 31.90 17.58
CA GLY A 58 -8.05 33.05 17.08
C GLY A 58 -6.56 32.74 16.82
N ALA A 59 -6.23 31.47 16.56
CA ALA A 59 -4.87 30.97 16.40
C ALA A 59 -4.34 31.27 14.99
N ARG A 60 -3.17 31.91 14.93
CA ARG A 60 -2.46 32.18 13.67
C ARG A 60 -2.08 30.85 13.00
N PRO A 61 -2.21 30.71 11.67
CA PRO A 61 -1.75 29.52 10.97
C PRO A 61 -0.23 29.37 11.15
N ASP A 62 0.21 28.21 11.64
CA ASP A 62 1.64 27.90 11.81
C ASP A 62 2.33 27.87 10.44
N THR A 63 3.02 28.96 10.10
CA THR A 63 3.66 29.13 8.79
C THR A 63 4.91 28.25 8.71
N LEU A 64 5.01 27.46 7.64
CA LEU A 64 6.17 26.60 7.40
C LEU A 64 7.42 27.48 7.19
N ASP A 65 8.37 27.40 8.11
CA ASP A 65 9.69 28.01 7.93
C ASP A 65 10.38 27.49 6.65
N GLY A 66 11.29 28.27 6.08
CA GLY A 66 11.96 27.93 4.82
C GLY A 66 12.71 26.59 4.89
N PHE A 67 13.28 26.29 6.07
CA PHE A 67 13.98 25.05 6.35
C PHE A 67 13.06 23.83 6.26
N TYR A 68 11.93 23.83 6.97
CA TYR A 68 10.96 22.74 6.96
C TYR A 68 10.32 22.58 5.58
N ARG A 69 10.11 23.68 4.84
CA ARG A 69 9.68 23.60 3.42
C ARG A 69 10.70 22.83 2.57
N ALA A 70 11.99 23.09 2.74
CA ALA A 70 13.05 22.36 2.06
C ALA A 70 13.10 20.89 2.47
N VAL A 71 13.07 20.60 3.78
CA VAL A 71 13.03 19.22 4.31
C VAL A 71 11.82 18.46 3.75
N ARG A 72 10.64 19.09 3.71
CA ARG A 72 9.43 18.49 3.15
C ARG A 72 9.53 18.26 1.64
N ALA A 73 10.12 19.19 0.89
CA ALA A 73 10.32 19.03 -0.55
C ALA A 73 11.26 17.85 -0.85
N ILE A 74 12.38 17.79 -0.14
CA ILE A 74 13.33 16.66 -0.21
C ILE A 74 12.62 15.36 0.18
N GLY A 75 11.91 15.34 1.30
CA GLY A 75 11.13 14.20 1.76
C GLY A 75 10.14 13.71 0.70
N ARG A 76 9.35 14.61 0.09
CA ARG A 76 8.39 14.28 -0.98
C ARG A 76 9.07 13.70 -2.22
N PHE A 77 10.22 14.24 -2.62
CA PHE A 77 11.01 13.70 -3.73
C PHE A 77 11.44 12.25 -3.45
N TRP A 78 11.96 12.00 -2.25
CA TRP A 78 12.42 10.66 -1.87
C TRP A 78 11.27 9.68 -1.66
N LEU A 79 10.13 10.12 -1.11
CA LEU A 79 8.92 9.31 -1.05
C LEU A 79 8.43 8.93 -2.45
N TRP A 80 8.41 9.88 -3.40
CA TRP A 80 8.07 9.63 -4.80
C TRP A 80 9.04 8.66 -5.48
N PHE A 81 10.34 8.71 -5.14
CA PHE A 81 11.34 7.80 -5.67
C PHE A 81 11.21 6.37 -5.12
N PHE A 82 11.00 6.24 -3.80
CA PHE A 82 10.98 4.95 -3.11
C PHE A 82 9.64 4.23 -3.16
N PHE A 83 8.52 4.96 -3.23
CA PHE A 83 7.17 4.40 -3.29
C PHE A 83 6.57 4.53 -4.69
N ARG A 84 5.78 3.54 -5.09
CA ARG A 84 5.04 3.58 -6.35
C ARG A 84 3.88 4.58 -6.29
N SER A 85 3.17 4.61 -5.17
CA SER A 85 2.13 5.59 -4.87
C SER A 85 2.08 5.85 -3.36
N VAL A 86 1.78 7.10 -3.01
CA VAL A 86 1.44 7.55 -1.66
C VAL A 86 0.05 8.13 -1.76
N ASP A 87 -0.94 7.34 -1.34
CA ASP A 87 -2.35 7.71 -1.36
C ASP A 87 -2.71 8.34 -0.01
N VAL A 88 -3.40 9.48 -0.03
CA VAL A 88 -3.79 10.21 1.19
C VAL A 88 -5.31 10.26 1.25
N ARG A 89 -5.89 9.78 2.36
CA ARG A 89 -7.33 9.80 2.62
C ARG A 89 -7.66 10.76 3.74
N HIS A 90 -8.66 11.57 3.50
CA HIS A 90 -9.23 12.52 4.45
C HIS A 90 -8.29 13.59 5.05
N PRO A 91 -7.31 14.15 4.30
CA PRO A 91 -6.44 15.21 4.84
C PRO A 91 -7.21 16.45 5.30
N GLU A 92 -8.43 16.66 4.78
CA GLU A 92 -9.34 17.74 5.16
C GLU A 92 -9.83 17.66 6.62
N ARG A 93 -9.77 16.48 7.25
CA ARG A 93 -10.15 16.32 8.66
C ARG A 93 -9.20 17.02 9.63
N VAL A 94 -7.97 17.32 9.18
CA VAL A 94 -6.98 18.07 9.95
C VAL A 94 -7.22 19.57 9.77
N PRO A 95 -7.60 20.32 10.83
CA PRO A 95 -7.81 21.75 10.77
C PRO A 95 -6.60 22.53 10.26
N ALA A 96 -6.85 23.62 9.54
CA ALA A 96 -5.80 24.51 9.04
C ALA A 96 -5.10 25.31 10.16
N ALA A 97 -5.78 25.55 11.29
CA ALA A 97 -5.28 26.27 12.47
C ALA A 97 -5.83 25.63 13.76
N GLY A 98 -5.31 26.07 14.91
CA GLY A 98 -5.71 25.56 16.23
C GLY A 98 -4.98 24.28 16.66
N PRO A 99 -5.09 23.91 17.94
CA PRO A 99 -4.35 22.78 18.51
C PRO A 99 -4.86 21.45 17.97
N VAL A 100 -3.93 20.62 17.47
CA VAL A 100 -4.23 19.31 16.91
C VAL A 100 -3.29 18.26 17.49
N LEU A 101 -3.84 17.15 17.95
CA LEU A 101 -3.08 15.97 18.37
C LEU A 101 -3.32 14.81 17.40
N LEU A 102 -2.30 14.46 16.61
CA LEU A 102 -2.34 13.28 15.75
C LEU A 102 -1.83 12.05 16.52
N CYS A 103 -2.64 11.00 16.57
CA CYS A 103 -2.26 9.69 17.11
C CYS A 103 -1.99 8.72 15.97
N ILE A 104 -0.73 8.38 15.73
CA ILE A 104 -0.30 7.65 14.53
C ILE A 104 0.22 6.26 14.92
N ASN A 105 -0.13 5.21 14.18
CA ASN A 105 0.53 3.90 14.33
C ASN A 105 2.00 3.97 13.87
N HIS A 106 2.89 3.11 14.38
CA HIS A 106 4.33 3.23 14.12
C HIS A 106 4.97 1.97 13.46
N PRO A 107 4.58 1.64 12.21
CA PRO A 107 5.03 0.42 11.55
C PRO A 107 6.50 0.43 11.09
N ASN A 108 7.11 1.61 10.89
CA ASN A 108 8.53 1.72 10.53
C ASN A 108 9.29 2.56 11.56
N ASN A 109 9.69 3.78 11.21
CA ASN A 109 10.38 4.72 12.07
C ASN A 109 10.29 6.11 11.40
N PHE A 110 11.40 6.71 10.99
CA PHE A 110 11.45 8.03 10.34
C PHE A 110 10.58 8.18 9.08
N ILE A 111 10.42 7.10 8.29
CA ILE A 111 9.57 7.12 7.08
C ILE A 111 8.13 7.51 7.40
N ASP A 112 7.61 7.07 8.54
CA ASP A 112 6.25 7.34 8.99
C ASP A 112 6.05 8.85 9.18
N SER A 113 7.04 9.51 9.79
CA SER A 113 7.06 10.98 9.96
C SER A 113 7.19 11.72 8.63
N LEU A 114 7.97 11.21 7.66
CA LEU A 114 8.05 11.83 6.34
C LEU A 114 6.74 11.73 5.57
N LEU A 115 6.03 10.60 5.67
CA LEU A 115 4.74 10.39 5.02
C LEU A 115 3.68 11.36 5.54
N VAL A 116 3.53 11.45 6.86
CA VAL A 116 2.53 12.33 7.48
C VAL A 116 2.89 13.81 7.27
N GLY A 117 4.16 14.19 7.47
CA GLY A 117 4.62 15.56 7.21
C GLY A 117 4.57 15.96 5.73
N GLY A 118 4.67 14.98 4.82
CA GLY A 118 4.49 15.17 3.38
C GLY A 118 3.02 15.28 2.96
N ALA A 119 2.10 14.65 3.70
CA ALA A 119 0.67 14.64 3.42
C ALA A 119 -0.06 15.91 3.88
N LEU A 120 0.45 16.60 4.90
CA LEU A 120 -0.18 17.76 5.50
C LEU A 120 0.39 19.10 5.02
N ARG A 121 -0.44 20.14 5.11
CA ARG A 121 -0.06 21.53 4.78
C ARG A 121 0.61 22.25 5.95
N ARG A 122 0.40 21.79 7.19
CA ARG A 122 0.95 22.37 8.43
C ARG A 122 2.28 21.72 8.81
N LYS A 123 3.10 22.44 9.59
CA LYS A 123 4.28 21.85 10.25
C LYS A 123 3.80 20.82 11.28
N VAL A 124 4.41 19.63 11.27
CA VAL A 124 4.09 18.56 12.22
C VAL A 124 5.18 18.47 13.27
N HIS A 125 4.82 18.73 14.52
CA HIS A 125 5.70 18.67 15.68
C HIS A 125 5.68 17.26 16.28
N TYR A 126 6.67 16.44 15.95
CA TYR A 126 6.72 15.05 16.41
C TYR A 126 7.27 14.94 17.83
N LEU A 127 6.64 14.12 18.67
CA LEU A 127 7.25 13.64 19.90
C LEU A 127 8.28 12.55 19.56
N ALA A 128 9.55 12.83 19.83
CA ALA A 128 10.67 11.96 19.49
C ALA A 128 11.45 11.56 20.76
N THR A 129 11.97 10.33 20.80
CA THR A 129 12.73 9.85 21.98
C THR A 129 13.89 10.79 22.31
N ALA A 130 14.02 11.14 23.60
CA ALA A 130 15.12 11.95 24.11
C ALA A 130 16.51 11.36 23.79
N ALA A 131 16.61 10.04 23.59
CA ALA A 131 17.84 9.38 23.17
C ALA A 131 18.40 9.93 21.85
N LEU A 132 17.55 10.35 20.91
CA LEU A 132 17.99 10.95 19.63
C LEU A 132 18.64 12.33 19.82
N PHE A 133 18.31 13.02 20.90
CA PHE A 133 18.85 14.36 21.21
C PHE A 133 20.22 14.32 21.87
N ARG A 134 20.75 13.13 22.20
CA ARG A 134 22.11 12.97 22.73
C ARG A 134 23.18 13.34 21.69
N ASN A 135 22.90 13.16 20.41
CA ASN A 135 23.79 13.59 19.32
C ASN A 135 23.48 15.04 18.93
N ALA A 136 24.44 15.94 19.06
CA ALA A 136 24.26 17.38 18.83
C ALA A 136 23.76 17.73 17.41
N LEU A 137 24.24 17.02 16.38
CA LEU A 137 23.82 17.26 15.00
C LEU A 137 22.36 16.84 14.77
N VAL A 138 22.00 15.65 15.25
CA VAL A 138 20.62 15.13 15.18
C VAL A 138 19.68 16.00 16.01
N ALA A 139 20.09 16.41 17.21
CA ALA A 139 19.32 17.29 18.08
C ALA A 139 19.05 18.64 17.41
N ARG A 140 20.05 19.26 16.78
CA ARG A 140 19.88 20.53 16.05
C ARG A 140 18.88 20.39 14.90
N PHE A 141 18.99 19.31 14.12
CA PHE A 141 18.06 19.01 13.03
C PHE A 141 16.62 18.78 13.55
N LEU A 142 16.45 17.95 14.58
CA LEU A 142 15.14 17.64 15.16
C LEU A 142 14.48 18.88 15.76
N ARG A 143 15.23 19.73 16.47
CA ARG A 143 14.72 21.00 17.01
C ARG A 143 14.31 21.96 15.88
N ALA A 144 15.09 22.06 14.81
CA ALA A 144 14.73 22.88 13.65
C ALA A 144 13.44 22.37 12.97
N CYS A 145 13.26 21.05 12.89
CA CYS A 145 12.02 20.42 12.43
C CYS A 145 10.84 20.58 13.41
N GLY A 146 11.07 21.10 14.62
CA GLY A 146 10.03 21.31 15.64
C GLY A 146 9.72 20.08 16.49
N ALA A 147 10.59 19.06 16.50
CA ALA A 147 10.38 17.87 17.33
C ALA A 147 10.55 18.18 18.82
N ILE A 148 9.69 17.57 19.63
CA ILE A 148 9.66 17.73 21.09
C ILE A 148 10.23 16.44 21.70
N PRO A 149 11.24 16.51 22.59
CA PRO A 149 11.82 15.33 23.22
C PRO A 149 10.82 14.69 24.20
N VAL A 150 10.73 13.35 24.20
CA VAL A 150 9.94 12.58 25.16
C VAL A 150 10.79 11.47 25.80
N TYR A 151 10.61 11.27 27.11
CA TYR A 151 11.34 10.27 27.87
C TYR A 151 10.52 8.98 27.98
N ARG A 152 11.07 7.88 27.45
CA ARG A 152 10.42 6.57 27.50
C ARG A 152 11.05 5.73 28.61
N ARG A 153 10.22 5.06 29.42
CA ARG A 153 10.67 4.16 30.50
C ARG A 153 11.66 3.07 30.04
N GLN A 154 11.57 2.66 28.78
CA GLN A 154 12.47 1.67 28.18
C GLN A 154 13.84 2.23 27.79
N ASP A 155 13.95 3.54 27.54
CA ASP A 155 15.21 4.17 27.10
C ASP A 155 15.95 4.81 28.28
N ASP A 156 15.22 5.40 29.23
CA ASP A 156 15.75 6.09 30.40
C ASP A 156 14.82 5.86 31.61
N PRO A 157 14.97 4.73 32.35
CA PRO A 157 14.10 4.38 33.49
C PRO A 157 14.14 5.43 34.62
N ASP A 158 15.32 6.03 34.83
CA ASP A 158 15.60 6.94 35.95
C ASP A 158 15.23 8.41 35.67
N LYS A 159 14.62 8.70 34.51
CA LYS A 159 14.33 10.07 34.05
C LYS A 159 12.85 10.31 33.74
N MET A 160 11.97 9.50 34.31
CA MET A 160 10.51 9.63 34.15
C MET A 160 9.98 10.98 34.66
N ASP A 161 10.68 11.63 35.60
CA ASP A 161 10.31 12.93 36.18
C ASP A 161 10.32 14.08 35.15
N HIS A 162 11.05 13.92 34.03
CA HIS A 162 11.06 14.88 32.92
C HIS A 162 9.87 14.73 31.96
N ASN A 163 8.90 13.86 32.23
CA ASN A 163 7.65 13.84 31.44
C ASN A 163 6.79 15.08 31.68
N ALA A 164 6.90 15.72 32.85
CA ALA A 164 6.22 16.97 33.15
C ALA A 164 6.63 18.08 32.16
N SER A 165 7.94 18.24 31.92
CA SER A 165 8.45 19.23 30.95
C SER A 165 8.09 18.90 29.51
N THR A 166 7.90 17.62 29.18
CA THR A 166 7.39 17.21 27.86
C THR A 166 5.94 17.64 27.68
N PHE A 167 5.08 17.43 28.70
CA PHE A 167 3.70 17.88 28.65
C PHE A 167 3.60 19.40 28.60
N GLU A 168 4.40 20.11 29.40
CA GLU A 168 4.47 21.58 29.36
C GLU A 168 4.86 22.10 27.96
N ALA A 169 5.87 21.49 27.33
CA ALA A 169 6.25 21.83 25.95
C ALA A 169 5.12 21.56 24.94
N CYS A 170 4.37 20.47 25.13
CA CYS A 170 3.20 20.18 24.31
C CYS A 170 2.08 21.22 24.52
N TYR A 171 1.77 21.58 25.76
CA TYR A 171 0.75 22.59 26.07
C TYR A 171 1.14 23.96 25.51
N LYS A 172 2.41 24.35 25.61
CA LYS A 172 2.91 25.56 24.95
C LYS A 172 2.71 25.50 23.43
N ALA A 173 3.02 24.37 22.81
CA ALA A 173 2.80 24.19 21.37
C ALA A 173 1.31 24.22 20.99
N PHE A 174 0.42 23.67 21.81
CA PHE A 174 -1.03 23.77 21.61
C PHE A 174 -1.54 25.20 21.79
N ALA A 175 -1.03 25.95 22.77
CA ALA A 175 -1.34 27.37 22.96
C ALA A 175 -0.92 28.22 21.76
N ASP A 176 0.21 27.87 21.12
CA ASP A 176 0.64 28.47 19.85
C ASP A 176 -0.20 28.00 18.64
N GLY A 177 -1.22 27.17 18.86
CA GLY A 177 -2.07 26.61 17.81
C GLY A 177 -1.35 25.64 16.90
N ARG A 178 -0.32 24.92 17.39
CA ARG A 178 0.46 23.97 16.59
C ARG A 178 -0.18 22.58 16.52
N LEU A 179 0.27 21.80 15.53
CA LEU A 179 -0.08 20.41 15.35
C LEU A 179 1.02 19.51 15.91
N ILE A 180 0.68 18.69 16.89
CA ILE A 180 1.58 17.71 17.52
C ILE A 180 1.23 16.31 17.03
N ALA A 181 2.25 15.50 16.75
CA ALA A 181 2.09 14.10 16.40
C ALA A 181 2.76 13.19 17.44
N ILE A 182 2.00 12.19 17.90
CA ILE A 182 2.45 11.18 18.85
C ILE A 182 2.27 9.78 18.25
N TYR A 183 3.22 8.90 18.56
CA TYR A 183 3.14 7.47 18.30
C TYR A 183 2.81 6.74 19.62
N PRO A 184 1.52 6.56 19.95
CA PRO A 184 1.13 6.16 21.31
C PRO A 184 1.45 4.70 21.64
N GLU A 185 1.82 3.87 20.65
CA GLU A 185 2.41 2.52 20.87
C GLU A 185 3.73 2.60 21.67
N GLY A 186 4.47 3.71 21.53
CA GLY A 186 5.73 3.96 22.25
C GLY A 186 6.93 3.16 21.72
N THR A 187 6.72 2.21 20.81
CA THR A 187 7.75 1.42 20.12
C THR A 187 7.33 1.16 18.66
N THR A 188 8.28 0.73 17.83
CA THR A 188 8.02 0.35 16.44
C THR A 188 7.78 -1.15 16.36
N HIS A 189 6.77 -1.58 15.62
CA HIS A 189 6.36 -2.98 15.57
C HIS A 189 6.25 -3.52 14.14
N ALA A 190 6.76 -4.74 13.92
CA ALA A 190 6.71 -5.42 12.62
C ALA A 190 5.31 -5.96 12.27
N GLU A 191 4.40 -6.06 13.24
CA GLU A 191 3.05 -6.58 13.07
C GLU A 191 2.13 -5.57 12.35
N VAL A 192 1.13 -6.07 11.59
CA VAL A 192 0.21 -5.25 10.77
C VAL A 192 -0.93 -4.63 11.58
N ARG A 193 -1.07 -5.00 12.86
CA ARG A 193 -2.07 -4.46 13.78
C ARG A 193 -1.51 -3.29 14.61
N VAL A 194 -2.41 -2.41 15.03
CA VAL A 194 -2.14 -1.44 16.10
C VAL A 194 -1.88 -2.22 17.38
N GLN A 195 -0.75 -1.94 18.03
CA GLN A 195 -0.46 -2.53 19.34
C GLN A 195 -1.20 -1.78 20.44
N ARG A 196 -1.35 -2.41 21.60
CA ARG A 196 -1.91 -1.74 22.77
C ARG A 196 -1.15 -0.42 23.02
N ILE A 197 -1.88 0.68 22.95
CA ILE A 197 -1.29 2.01 23.08
C ILE A 197 -1.08 2.36 24.56
N ARG A 198 -0.11 3.23 24.83
CA ARG A 198 0.15 3.79 26.16
C ARG A 198 -0.77 4.98 26.43
N THR A 199 -0.97 5.29 27.71
CA THR A 199 -1.89 6.35 28.17
C THR A 199 -1.42 7.79 27.90
N GLY A 200 -0.20 7.99 27.37
CA GLY A 200 0.40 9.32 27.21
C GLY A 200 -0.41 10.27 26.33
N ALA A 201 -1.00 9.77 25.24
CA ALA A 201 -1.85 10.59 24.36
C ALA A 201 -3.14 11.04 25.06
N ALA A 202 -3.80 10.13 25.78
CA ALA A 202 -5.02 10.44 26.53
C ALA A 202 -4.74 11.43 27.67
N ARG A 203 -3.64 11.24 28.42
CA ARG A 203 -3.22 12.16 29.48
C ARG A 203 -2.94 13.56 28.95
N LEU A 204 -2.25 13.66 27.81
CA LEU A 204 -1.96 14.95 27.16
C LEU A 204 -3.25 15.64 26.70
N ALA A 205 -4.17 14.88 26.09
CA ALA A 205 -5.43 15.42 25.60
C ALA A 205 -6.33 15.92 26.73
N LEU A 206 -6.54 15.10 27.76
CA LEU A 206 -7.36 15.44 28.92
C LEU A 206 -6.77 16.60 29.73
N GLY A 207 -5.44 16.63 29.91
CA GLY A 207 -4.79 17.72 30.63
C GLY A 207 -4.93 19.08 29.94
N TRP A 208 -4.92 19.11 28.60
CA TRP A 208 -5.19 20.34 27.85
C TRP A 208 -6.68 20.75 27.92
N GLU A 209 -7.58 19.80 27.64
CA GLU A 209 -9.02 20.03 27.56
C GLU A 209 -9.68 20.33 28.91
N ALA A 210 -9.07 19.91 30.02
CA ALA A 210 -9.55 20.22 31.37
C ALA A 210 -9.62 21.73 31.64
N GLU A 211 -8.69 22.50 31.06
CA GLU A 211 -8.67 23.96 31.15
C GLU A 211 -9.38 24.63 29.96
N ARG A 212 -9.37 23.98 28.79
CA ARG A 212 -9.81 24.55 27.50
C ARG A 212 -10.71 23.57 26.73
N PRO A 213 -11.96 23.36 27.19
CA PRO A 213 -12.84 22.35 26.62
C PRO A 213 -13.25 22.70 25.18
N GLY A 214 -13.10 21.73 24.28
CA GLY A 214 -13.51 21.80 22.88
C GLY A 214 -12.49 22.46 21.93
N GLU A 215 -11.32 22.86 22.43
CA GLU A 215 -10.28 23.50 21.60
C GLU A 215 -9.42 22.49 20.84
N LEU A 216 -9.13 21.32 21.43
CA LEU A 216 -8.22 20.32 20.88
C LEU A 216 -8.93 19.40 19.88
N ARG A 217 -8.36 19.26 18.69
CA ARG A 217 -8.78 18.22 17.75
C ARG A 217 -7.82 17.01 17.82
N LEU A 218 -8.30 15.92 18.42
CA LEU A 218 -7.59 14.63 18.44
C LEU A 218 -7.97 13.82 17.20
N ILE A 219 -6.99 13.45 16.37
CA ILE A 219 -7.22 12.71 15.12
C ILE A 219 -6.37 11.44 15.10
N PRO A 220 -6.99 10.25 14.97
CA PRO A 220 -6.26 9.01 14.73
C PRO A 220 -5.77 8.96 13.27
N VAL A 221 -4.59 8.39 13.05
CA VAL A 221 -3.95 8.29 11.74
C VAL A 221 -3.45 6.87 11.50
N GLY A 222 -3.89 6.26 10.40
CA GLY A 222 -3.49 4.93 9.97
C GLY A 222 -2.50 4.96 8.81
N LEU A 223 -1.32 4.38 9.01
CA LEU A 223 -0.31 4.13 7.99
C LEU A 223 -0.35 2.66 7.57
N ASN A 224 -0.73 2.42 6.31
CA ASN A 224 -0.88 1.08 5.75
C ASN A 224 0.12 0.87 4.60
N PHE A 225 0.96 -0.17 4.71
CA PHE A 225 2.01 -0.50 3.73
C PHE A 225 1.69 -1.79 2.99
N ASP A 226 1.77 -1.76 1.64
CA ASP A 226 1.50 -2.93 0.80
C ASP A 226 2.56 -4.04 1.00
N ALA A 227 3.85 -3.67 1.06
CA ALA A 227 4.95 -4.59 1.38
C ALA A 227 6.16 -3.82 1.94
N ARG A 228 6.33 -3.82 3.27
CA ARG A 228 7.26 -2.97 4.05
C ARG A 228 8.73 -3.01 3.58
N LYS A 229 9.23 -4.16 3.10
CA LYS A 229 10.63 -4.34 2.67
C LYS A 229 10.87 -4.08 1.18
N SER A 230 9.81 -3.96 0.38
CA SER A 230 9.90 -3.87 -1.08
C SER A 230 10.25 -2.45 -1.53
N PHE A 231 11.12 -2.34 -2.53
CA PHE A 231 11.32 -1.07 -3.24
C PHE A 231 10.13 -0.89 -4.19
N ARG A 232 9.57 0.34 -4.27
CA ARG A 232 8.35 0.68 -5.03
C ARG A 232 7.05 0.06 -4.50
N GLY A 233 6.92 -0.08 -3.18
CA GLY A 233 5.65 -0.42 -2.52
C GLY A 233 4.60 0.70 -2.62
N ARG A 234 3.36 0.41 -2.26
CA ARG A 234 2.29 1.42 -2.11
C ARG A 234 2.05 1.71 -0.62
N VAL A 235 1.68 2.95 -0.33
CA VAL A 235 1.37 3.42 1.03
C VAL A 235 0.06 4.19 1.02
N LEU A 236 -0.79 3.90 2.00
CA LEU A 236 -1.99 4.68 2.30
C LEU A 236 -1.81 5.38 3.65
N VAL A 237 -1.98 6.70 3.65
CA VAL A 237 -2.08 7.54 4.85
C VAL A 237 -3.55 7.90 5.03
N SER A 238 -4.19 7.40 6.07
CA SER A 238 -5.61 7.67 6.36
C SER A 238 -5.74 8.51 7.62
N PHE A 239 -6.46 9.63 7.53
CA PHE A 239 -6.81 10.47 8.67
C PHE A 239 -8.23 10.12 9.12
N GLY A 240 -8.38 9.60 10.33
CA GLY A 240 -9.66 9.15 10.87
C GLY A 240 -10.57 10.28 11.35
N SER A 241 -11.77 9.91 11.77
CA SER A 241 -12.72 10.84 12.39
C SER A 241 -12.15 11.36 13.72
N PRO A 242 -12.31 12.67 14.03
CA PRO A 242 -11.84 13.20 15.30
C PRO A 242 -12.48 12.50 16.50
N VAL A 243 -11.67 12.13 17.49
CA VAL A 243 -12.14 11.56 18.75
C VAL A 243 -12.48 12.71 19.70
N PRO A 244 -13.74 12.88 20.14
CA PRO A 244 -14.12 13.95 21.04
C PRO A 244 -13.55 13.70 22.44
N VAL A 245 -12.82 14.67 22.99
CA VAL A 245 -12.23 14.58 24.34
C VAL A 245 -13.18 15.12 25.41
N THR A 246 -13.97 16.14 25.07
CA THR A 246 -14.91 16.81 25.98
C THR A 246 -15.85 15.87 26.76
N PRO A 247 -16.42 14.79 26.18
CA PRO A 247 -17.27 13.86 26.92
C PRO A 247 -16.59 13.15 28.09
N TYR A 248 -15.25 13.09 28.10
CA TYR A 248 -14.48 12.43 29.15
C TYR A 248 -14.08 13.37 30.29
N LEU A 249 -14.37 14.68 30.21
CA LEU A 249 -13.91 15.67 31.19
C LEU A 249 -14.57 15.54 32.56
N ASP A 250 -15.87 15.25 32.61
CA ASP A 250 -16.57 15.06 33.89
C ASP A 250 -16.08 13.78 34.59
N ALA A 251 -15.89 12.71 33.82
CA ALA A 251 -15.25 11.49 34.32
C ALA A 251 -13.80 11.76 34.78
N TYR A 252 -13.05 12.62 34.07
CA TYR A 252 -11.67 12.96 34.43
C TYR A 252 -11.58 13.75 35.73
N ARG A 253 -12.55 14.62 36.03
CA ARG A 253 -12.63 15.34 37.31
C ARG A 253 -12.95 14.40 38.48
N ALA A 254 -13.78 13.38 38.25
CA ALA A 254 -14.18 12.42 39.28
C ALA A 254 -13.14 11.30 39.50
N ASP A 255 -12.66 10.69 38.42
CA ASP A 255 -11.66 9.62 38.43
C ASP A 255 -10.70 9.78 37.23
N PRO A 256 -9.57 10.47 37.43
CA PRO A 256 -8.59 10.70 36.37
C PRO A 256 -8.05 9.42 35.74
N LEU A 257 -7.89 8.34 36.51
CA LEU A 257 -7.30 7.09 36.01
C LEU A 257 -8.27 6.38 35.08
N LYS A 258 -9.55 6.29 35.48
CA LYS A 258 -10.60 5.67 34.67
C LYS A 258 -10.83 6.44 33.37
N ALA A 259 -10.96 7.77 33.43
CA ALA A 259 -11.18 8.59 32.24
C ALA A 259 -10.00 8.50 31.26
N VAL A 260 -8.76 8.48 31.76
CA VAL A 260 -7.57 8.24 30.93
C VAL A 260 -7.62 6.88 30.25
N ALA A 261 -8.02 5.82 30.97
CA ALA A 261 -8.14 4.49 30.39
C ALA A 261 -9.22 4.43 29.31
N GLU A 262 -10.40 5.00 29.57
CA GLU A 262 -11.52 5.03 28.61
C GLU A 262 -11.18 5.82 27.35
N LEU A 263 -10.59 7.02 27.48
CA LEU A 263 -10.13 7.78 26.33
C LEU A 263 -8.99 7.07 25.59
N THR A 264 -8.09 6.38 26.30
CA THR A 264 -7.05 5.56 25.66
C THR A 264 -7.69 4.46 24.80
N SER A 265 -8.71 3.77 25.29
CA SER A 265 -9.47 2.78 24.51
C SER A 265 -10.16 3.39 23.30
N ALA A 266 -10.75 4.58 23.43
CA ALA A 266 -11.38 5.29 22.31
C ALA A 266 -10.37 5.71 21.23
N ILE A 267 -9.20 6.22 21.64
CA ILE A 267 -8.09 6.52 20.72
C ILE A 267 -7.63 5.25 20.02
N GLN A 268 -7.46 4.14 20.77
CA GLN A 268 -7.07 2.86 20.20
C GLN A 268 -8.09 2.42 19.14
N TRP A 269 -9.39 2.39 19.46
CA TRP A 269 -10.44 2.05 18.50
C TRP A 269 -10.41 2.94 17.23
N GLY A 270 -10.21 4.25 17.41
CA GLY A 270 -10.09 5.18 16.29
C GLY A 270 -8.86 4.93 15.41
N MET A 271 -7.72 4.55 16.01
CA MET A 271 -6.52 4.15 15.25
C MET A 271 -6.74 2.82 14.52
N GLU A 272 -7.37 1.87 15.20
CA GLU A 272 -7.70 0.55 14.69
C GLU A 272 -8.64 0.60 13.48
N SER A 273 -9.62 1.52 13.45
CA SER A 273 -10.50 1.70 12.28
C SER A 273 -9.80 2.26 11.04
N GLU A 274 -8.62 2.89 11.21
CA GLU A 274 -7.84 3.47 10.11
C GLU A 274 -6.71 2.55 9.63
N VAL A 275 -6.45 1.46 10.35
CA VAL A 275 -5.52 0.40 9.97
C VAL A 275 -6.33 -0.79 9.46
N VAL A 276 -5.86 -1.45 8.40
CA VAL A 276 -6.53 -2.66 7.90
C VAL A 276 -6.39 -3.76 8.95
N HIS A 277 -7.41 -3.89 9.81
CA HIS A 277 -7.45 -4.87 10.87
C HIS A 277 -7.58 -6.29 10.32
N VAL A 278 -6.65 -7.13 10.75
CA VAL A 278 -6.63 -8.56 10.46
C VAL A 278 -7.46 -9.27 11.53
N GLU A 279 -8.79 -9.25 11.36
CA GLU A 279 -9.63 -10.26 12.02
C GLU A 279 -9.46 -11.61 11.33
N ARG A 280 -9.79 -12.70 12.04
CA ARG A 280 -9.60 -14.11 11.64
C ARG A 280 -9.83 -14.33 10.13
N ILE A 281 -8.82 -14.92 9.50
CA ILE A 281 -8.51 -14.86 8.07
C ILE A 281 -8.29 -13.41 7.63
N ASP A 282 -7.02 -12.99 7.57
CA ASP A 282 -6.67 -11.72 6.95
C ASP A 282 -7.23 -11.71 5.52
N GLU A 283 -8.37 -11.05 5.33
CA GLU A 283 -9.04 -10.98 4.04
C GLU A 283 -8.09 -10.39 3.00
N SER A 284 -7.21 -9.47 3.43
CA SER A 284 -6.17 -8.94 2.56
C SER A 284 -5.11 -9.99 2.20
N GLN A 285 -4.69 -10.88 3.12
CA GLN A 285 -3.77 -11.97 2.77
C GLN A 285 -4.43 -13.04 1.92
N LEU A 286 -5.69 -13.38 2.19
CA LEU A 286 -6.45 -14.32 1.37
C LEU A 286 -6.63 -13.76 -0.04
N VAL A 287 -7.12 -12.53 -0.17
CA VAL A 287 -7.26 -11.85 -1.46
C VAL A 287 -5.91 -11.79 -2.18
N ARG A 288 -4.83 -11.40 -1.49
CA ARG A 288 -3.49 -11.40 -2.09
C ARG A 288 -3.06 -12.79 -2.53
N ALA A 289 -3.32 -13.81 -1.73
CA ALA A 289 -2.93 -15.17 -2.07
C ALA A 289 -3.71 -15.73 -3.27
N VAL A 290 -5.01 -15.45 -3.34
CA VAL A 290 -5.84 -15.76 -4.52
C VAL A 290 -5.36 -14.95 -5.72
N GLN A 291 -5.05 -13.66 -5.56
CA GLN A 291 -4.50 -12.84 -6.65
C GLN A 291 -3.15 -13.38 -7.15
N ASP A 292 -2.24 -13.74 -6.26
CA ASP A 292 -0.92 -14.27 -6.62
C ASP A 292 -1.05 -15.60 -7.38
N LEU A 293 -1.99 -16.46 -6.98
CA LEU A 293 -2.17 -17.79 -7.55
C LEU A 293 -3.00 -17.79 -8.85
N TYR A 294 -4.07 -17.00 -8.89
CA TYR A 294 -5.17 -17.18 -9.86
C TYR A 294 -5.33 -16.04 -10.87
N ARG A 295 -4.90 -14.82 -10.54
CA ARG A 295 -5.00 -13.65 -11.44
C ARG A 295 -4.46 -13.93 -12.83
N ALA A 296 -3.32 -14.62 -12.88
CA ALA A 296 -2.64 -14.84 -14.11
C ALA A 296 -3.35 -15.89 -14.99
N GLU A 297 -4.15 -16.79 -14.38
CA GLU A 297 -5.04 -17.71 -15.10
C GLU A 297 -6.25 -16.96 -15.66
N LEU A 298 -6.90 -16.10 -14.87
CA LEU A 298 -8.01 -15.26 -15.35
C LEU A 298 -7.60 -14.38 -16.54
N VAL A 299 -6.41 -13.77 -16.49
CA VAL A 299 -5.88 -12.99 -17.62
C VAL A 299 -5.64 -13.86 -18.85
N ARG A 300 -5.25 -15.13 -18.67
CA ARG A 300 -5.05 -16.06 -19.78
C ARG A 300 -6.39 -16.47 -20.40
N GLU A 301 -7.37 -16.82 -19.57
CA GLU A 301 -8.75 -17.16 -19.98
C GLU A 301 -9.36 -16.01 -20.80
N LEU A 302 -9.29 -14.77 -20.31
CA LEU A 302 -9.80 -13.59 -21.03
C LEU A 302 -9.10 -13.35 -22.38
N LYS A 303 -7.83 -13.73 -22.52
CA LYS A 303 -7.10 -13.63 -23.80
C LYS A 303 -7.50 -14.74 -24.77
N GLU A 304 -7.63 -15.96 -24.28
CA GLU A 304 -7.85 -17.16 -25.10
C GLU A 304 -9.31 -17.30 -25.52
N GLU A 305 -10.25 -17.05 -24.61
CA GLU A 305 -11.68 -17.23 -24.86
C GLU A 305 -12.37 -15.99 -25.42
N ARG A 306 -12.00 -14.80 -24.93
CA ARG A 306 -12.60 -13.51 -25.37
C ARG A 306 -11.77 -12.76 -26.41
N GLY A 307 -10.60 -13.28 -26.79
CA GLY A 307 -9.73 -12.67 -27.81
C GLY A 307 -9.17 -11.29 -27.43
N LEU A 308 -9.18 -10.91 -26.14
CA LEU A 308 -8.79 -9.58 -25.69
C LEU A 308 -7.27 -9.38 -25.72
N ALA A 309 -6.81 -8.22 -26.17
CA ALA A 309 -5.41 -7.82 -26.03
C ALA A 309 -5.09 -7.51 -24.56
N GLU A 310 -3.85 -7.74 -24.12
CA GLU A 310 -3.43 -7.51 -22.72
C GLU A 310 -3.67 -6.08 -22.22
N ARG A 311 -3.62 -5.10 -23.13
CA ARG A 311 -3.90 -3.68 -22.83
C ARG A 311 -5.39 -3.38 -22.60
N GLN A 312 -6.28 -4.25 -23.07
CA GLN A 312 -7.73 -4.11 -22.93
C GLN A 312 -8.27 -4.75 -21.64
N ILE A 313 -7.43 -5.51 -20.94
CA ILE A 313 -7.80 -6.17 -19.69
C ILE A 313 -7.60 -5.20 -18.54
N ASP A 314 -8.70 -4.74 -17.94
CA ASP A 314 -8.66 -3.92 -16.74
C ASP A 314 -8.28 -4.77 -15.53
N LEU A 315 -6.98 -4.75 -15.22
CA LEU A 315 -6.40 -5.43 -14.08
C LEU A 315 -6.92 -4.95 -12.73
N VAL A 316 -7.37 -3.70 -12.63
CA VAL A 316 -7.96 -3.15 -11.39
C VAL A 316 -9.35 -3.71 -11.21
N ARG A 317 -10.14 -3.78 -12.29
CA ARG A 317 -11.47 -4.42 -12.26
C ARG A 317 -11.38 -5.89 -11.88
N LEU A 318 -10.40 -6.61 -12.40
CA LEU A 318 -10.18 -8.02 -12.06
C LEU A 318 -9.76 -8.20 -10.59
N SER A 319 -8.88 -7.33 -10.09
CA SER A 319 -8.53 -7.32 -8.67
C SER A 319 -9.73 -6.99 -7.77
N ARG A 320 -10.61 -6.07 -8.19
CA ARG A 320 -11.85 -5.75 -7.49
C ARG A 320 -12.82 -6.93 -7.51
N ALA A 321 -12.99 -7.60 -8.64
CA ALA A 321 -13.85 -8.76 -8.75
C ALA A 321 -13.40 -9.93 -7.84
N ILE A 322 -12.08 -10.13 -7.67
CA ILE A 322 -11.55 -11.08 -6.68
C ILE A 322 -11.91 -10.65 -5.24
N VAL A 323 -11.76 -9.36 -4.90
CA VAL A 323 -12.17 -8.83 -3.59
C VAL A 323 -13.67 -9.06 -3.37
N ASP A 324 -14.50 -8.62 -4.30
CA ASP A 324 -15.96 -8.70 -4.21
C ASP A 324 -16.42 -10.17 -4.07
N SER A 325 -15.81 -11.09 -4.82
CA SER A 325 -16.09 -12.53 -4.70
C SER A 325 -15.65 -13.10 -3.34
N THR A 326 -14.51 -12.64 -2.82
CA THR A 326 -13.98 -13.10 -1.52
C THR A 326 -14.87 -12.60 -0.38
N SER A 327 -15.27 -11.33 -0.39
CA SER A 327 -16.21 -10.76 0.58
C SER A 327 -17.60 -11.42 0.47
N TYR A 328 -18.04 -11.77 -0.74
CA TYR A 328 -19.28 -12.53 -0.95
C TYR A 328 -19.24 -13.91 -0.27
N PHE A 329 -18.18 -14.69 -0.46
CA PHE A 329 -18.08 -16.01 0.16
C PHE A 329 -17.82 -15.95 1.66
N LYS A 330 -17.10 -14.94 2.15
CA LYS A 330 -16.87 -14.76 3.60
C LYS A 330 -18.17 -14.57 4.38
N THR A 331 -19.16 -13.91 3.78
CA THR A 331 -20.48 -13.69 4.42
C THR A 331 -21.45 -14.86 4.28
N ARG A 332 -21.35 -15.64 3.20
CA ARG A 332 -22.31 -16.72 2.88
C ARG A 332 -21.82 -18.14 3.17
N ASP A 333 -20.53 -18.38 3.04
CA ASP A 333 -19.89 -19.70 3.18
C ASP A 333 -18.47 -19.54 3.77
N PRO A 334 -18.37 -19.17 5.06
CA PRO A 334 -17.09 -18.94 5.72
C PRO A 334 -16.24 -20.22 5.81
N GLU A 335 -16.86 -21.40 5.85
CA GLU A 335 -16.13 -22.68 5.90
C GLU A 335 -15.40 -22.97 4.60
N ARG A 336 -16.00 -22.68 3.45
CA ARG A 336 -15.32 -22.82 2.15
C ARG A 336 -14.13 -21.88 2.04
N VAL A 337 -14.29 -20.66 2.55
CA VAL A 337 -13.19 -19.68 2.61
C VAL A 337 -12.02 -20.21 3.45
N GLU A 338 -12.32 -20.78 4.62
CA GLU A 338 -11.30 -21.38 5.49
C GLU A 338 -10.62 -22.59 4.84
N ARG A 339 -11.37 -23.49 4.17
CA ARG A 339 -10.80 -24.63 3.44
C ARG A 339 -9.85 -24.19 2.34
N ILE A 340 -10.27 -23.24 1.49
CA ILE A 340 -9.42 -22.68 0.42
C ILE A 340 -8.16 -22.05 1.02
N TRP A 341 -8.32 -21.29 2.12
CA TRP A 341 -7.20 -20.67 2.80
C TRP A 341 -6.18 -21.68 3.32
N GLN A 342 -6.63 -22.73 4.02
CA GLN A 342 -5.77 -23.81 4.52
C GLN A 342 -5.01 -24.51 3.39
N ARG A 343 -5.69 -24.83 2.28
CA ARG A 343 -5.05 -25.46 1.12
C ARG A 343 -4.01 -24.56 0.47
N ILE A 344 -4.27 -23.26 0.35
CA ILE A 344 -3.30 -22.28 -0.15
C ILE A 344 -2.07 -22.22 0.76
N GLN A 345 -2.25 -22.26 2.09
CA GLN A 345 -1.14 -22.28 3.04
C GLN A 345 -0.33 -23.57 2.95
N SER A 346 -0.97 -24.73 2.87
CA SER A 346 -0.32 -26.02 2.67
C SER A 346 0.49 -26.05 1.37
N TYR A 347 -0.06 -25.53 0.27
CA TYR A 347 0.66 -25.41 -0.99
C TYR A 347 1.89 -24.49 -0.89
N ARG A 348 1.76 -23.35 -0.20
CA ARG A 348 2.87 -22.43 0.05
C ARG A 348 3.96 -23.06 0.92
N ALA A 349 3.59 -23.87 1.90
CA ALA A 349 4.54 -24.62 2.73
C ALA A 349 5.34 -25.62 1.89
N LEU A 350 4.67 -26.38 1.00
CA LEU A 350 5.34 -27.29 0.07
C LEU A 350 6.30 -26.54 -0.88
N LEU A 351 5.88 -25.40 -1.43
CA LEU A 351 6.75 -24.56 -2.25
C LEU A 351 8.00 -24.09 -1.47
N ALA A 352 7.82 -23.71 -0.20
CA ALA A 352 8.90 -23.25 0.66
C ALA A 352 9.88 -24.38 0.99
N GLU A 353 9.38 -25.58 1.32
CA GLU A 353 10.17 -26.79 1.59
C GLU A 353 11.12 -27.12 0.44
N PHE A 354 10.63 -27.07 -0.80
CA PHE A 354 11.44 -27.36 -1.99
C PHE A 354 12.15 -26.13 -2.58
N HIS A 355 12.01 -24.95 -1.96
CA HIS A 355 12.57 -23.68 -2.42
C HIS A 355 12.22 -23.34 -3.89
N VAL A 356 10.99 -23.68 -4.29
CA VAL A 356 10.41 -23.44 -5.62
C VAL A 356 9.37 -22.33 -5.52
N LYS A 357 9.20 -21.54 -6.60
CA LYS A 357 8.12 -20.56 -6.73
C LYS A 357 6.97 -21.12 -7.58
N ASP A 358 5.73 -20.71 -7.29
CA ASP A 358 4.54 -21.06 -8.10
C ASP A 358 4.74 -20.80 -9.60
N GLU A 359 5.38 -19.67 -9.96
CA GLU A 359 5.70 -19.33 -11.35
C GLU A 359 6.44 -20.44 -12.10
N ALA A 360 7.29 -21.22 -11.42
CA ALA A 360 8.02 -22.33 -12.02
C ALA A 360 7.12 -23.55 -12.24
N VAL A 361 6.23 -23.86 -11.29
CA VAL A 361 5.22 -24.92 -11.41
C VAL A 361 4.25 -24.60 -12.55
N ARG A 362 3.74 -23.37 -12.58
CA ARG A 362 2.89 -22.86 -13.66
C ARG A 362 3.58 -22.95 -15.03
N ALA A 363 4.83 -22.51 -15.12
CA ALA A 363 5.58 -22.54 -16.39
C ALA A 363 5.77 -23.97 -16.93
N ARG A 364 5.72 -25.00 -16.09
CA ARG A 364 5.75 -26.41 -16.51
C ARG A 364 4.42 -26.88 -17.08
N LEU A 365 3.31 -26.40 -16.52
CA LEU A 365 1.94 -26.69 -16.95
C LEU A 365 1.56 -25.99 -18.26
N GLU A 366 2.08 -24.78 -18.47
CA GLU A 366 1.89 -24.05 -19.73
C GLU A 366 2.66 -24.70 -20.89
N ARG A 367 1.96 -25.36 -21.82
CA ARG A 367 2.51 -25.75 -23.13
C ARG A 367 2.78 -24.49 -23.96
N ARG A 368 3.96 -23.87 -23.83
CA ARG A 368 4.30 -22.64 -24.57
C ARG A 368 4.64 -22.91 -26.03
N ARG A 369 4.12 -22.08 -26.94
CA ARG A 369 4.48 -22.07 -28.37
C ARG A 369 6.00 -21.84 -28.53
N PRO A 370 6.72 -22.62 -29.35
CA PRO A 370 8.18 -22.57 -29.48
C PRO A 370 8.72 -21.18 -29.87
N ARG A 371 7.97 -20.43 -30.69
CA ARG A 371 8.34 -19.08 -31.16
C ARG A 371 8.51 -18.04 -30.03
N GLN A 372 7.75 -18.14 -28.95
CA GLN A 372 7.87 -17.22 -27.80
C GLN A 372 9.07 -17.55 -26.90
N ARG A 373 9.51 -18.82 -26.87
CA ARG A 373 10.71 -19.25 -26.14
C ARG A 373 11.96 -18.67 -26.79
N ILE A 374 12.01 -18.70 -28.12
CA ILE A 374 13.12 -18.17 -28.92
C ILE A 374 13.24 -16.65 -28.75
N ARG A 375 12.14 -15.90 -28.86
CA ARG A 375 12.15 -14.43 -28.71
C ARG A 375 12.67 -13.97 -27.34
N ARG A 376 12.21 -14.61 -26.25
CA ARG A 376 12.69 -14.28 -24.89
C ARG A 376 14.14 -14.69 -24.65
N GLY A 377 14.61 -15.74 -25.31
CA GLY A 377 16.02 -16.11 -25.33
C GLY A 377 16.87 -15.02 -25.98
N TRP A 378 16.45 -14.54 -27.16
CA TRP A 378 17.12 -13.42 -27.84
C TRP A 378 17.07 -12.11 -27.05
N GLU A 379 15.92 -11.75 -26.47
CA GLU A 379 15.80 -10.58 -25.57
C GLU A 379 16.78 -10.70 -24.38
N ALA A 380 17.00 -11.92 -23.86
CA ALA A 380 17.92 -12.19 -22.76
C ALA A 380 19.42 -12.16 -23.17
N ILE A 381 19.73 -12.39 -24.44
CA ILE A 381 21.10 -12.28 -24.98
C ILE A 381 21.39 -10.82 -25.35
N ALA A 382 20.51 -10.18 -26.12
CA ALA A 382 20.70 -8.82 -26.61
C ALA A 382 20.70 -7.77 -25.48
N GLY A 383 19.94 -7.97 -24.41
CA GLY A 383 19.93 -7.07 -23.26
C GLY A 383 21.08 -7.29 -22.26
N PHE A 384 21.89 -8.35 -22.44
CA PHE A 384 22.94 -8.70 -21.48
C PHE A 384 24.04 -7.64 -21.37
N PRO A 385 24.55 -7.03 -22.46
CA PRO A 385 25.52 -5.95 -22.37
C PRO A 385 25.00 -4.73 -21.59
N PHE A 386 23.73 -4.36 -21.80
CA PHE A 386 23.08 -3.27 -21.07
C PHE A 386 22.88 -3.60 -19.59
N PHE A 387 22.59 -4.87 -19.28
CA PHE A 387 22.55 -5.36 -17.92
C PHE A 387 23.91 -5.26 -17.25
N VAL A 388 24.99 -5.72 -17.90
CA VAL A 388 26.35 -5.64 -17.33
C VAL A 388 26.72 -4.18 -17.06
N TYR A 389 26.50 -3.29 -18.03
CA TYR A 389 26.73 -1.85 -17.84
C TYR A 389 25.94 -1.29 -16.65
N GLY A 390 24.62 -1.48 -16.64
CA GLY A 390 23.77 -0.95 -15.58
C GLY A 390 24.05 -1.56 -14.21
N ALA A 391 24.40 -2.86 -14.16
CA ALA A 391 24.75 -3.56 -12.94
C ALA A 391 26.08 -3.05 -12.36
N THR A 392 27.09 -2.82 -13.20
CA THR A 392 28.40 -2.31 -12.77
C THR A 392 28.28 -0.90 -12.23
N VAL A 393 27.68 0.01 -12.99
CA VAL A 393 27.61 1.43 -12.62
C VAL A 393 26.65 1.67 -11.45
N ASN A 394 25.57 0.90 -11.33
CA ASN A 394 24.65 1.02 -10.20
C ASN A 394 24.98 0.07 -9.04
N PHE A 395 26.11 -0.66 -9.09
CA PHE A 395 26.45 -1.64 -8.07
C PHE A 395 26.59 -0.99 -6.70
N LEU A 396 27.47 0.01 -6.58
CA LEU A 396 27.76 0.70 -5.33
C LEU A 396 26.55 1.50 -4.81
N PRO A 397 25.88 2.34 -5.63
CA PRO A 397 24.65 3.02 -5.22
C PRO A 397 23.56 2.09 -4.70
N TYR A 398 23.49 0.85 -5.19
CA TYR A 398 22.51 -0.13 -4.74
C TYR A 398 22.97 -0.97 -3.54
N TRP A 399 24.25 -1.36 -3.52
CA TRP A 399 24.80 -2.27 -2.52
C TRP A 399 25.03 -1.57 -1.19
N ILE A 400 25.59 -0.36 -1.19
CA ILE A 400 25.96 0.38 0.03
C ILE A 400 24.73 0.64 0.92
N PRO A 401 23.60 1.16 0.41
CA PRO A 401 22.41 1.34 1.26
C PRO A 401 21.90 0.04 1.86
N ARG A 402 22.00 -1.09 1.16
CA ARG A 402 21.57 -2.39 1.67
C ARG A 402 22.56 -2.98 2.67
N TRP A 403 23.85 -2.73 2.49
CA TRP A 403 24.90 -3.14 3.41
C TRP A 403 24.80 -2.34 4.70
N LEU A 404 24.73 -1.00 4.60
CA LEU A 404 24.60 -0.11 5.74
C LEU A 404 23.30 -0.36 6.51
N ALA A 405 22.18 -0.53 5.80
CA ALA A 405 20.92 -0.89 6.44
C ALA A 405 20.98 -2.24 7.17
N ARG A 406 21.74 -3.22 6.70
CA ARG A 406 21.91 -4.50 7.43
C ARG A 406 22.75 -4.35 8.70
N HIS A 407 23.76 -3.50 8.69
CA HIS A 407 24.68 -3.32 9.82
C HIS A 407 24.14 -2.34 10.87
N MET A 408 23.41 -1.31 10.45
CA MET A 408 22.90 -0.28 11.35
C MET A 408 21.50 -0.58 11.90
N SER A 409 20.75 -1.48 11.25
CA SER A 409 19.41 -1.87 11.68
C SER A 409 19.49 -2.81 12.88
N ARG A 410 19.29 -2.27 14.08
CA ARG A 410 19.15 -3.08 15.31
C ARG A 410 17.79 -3.78 15.41
N LYS A 411 16.75 -3.22 14.77
CA LYS A 411 15.39 -3.79 14.68
C LYS A 411 14.92 -3.87 13.25
N GLU A 412 14.09 -4.86 12.93
CA GLU A 412 13.57 -5.06 11.56
C GLU A 412 12.82 -3.83 11.00
N THR A 413 12.21 -3.03 11.88
CA THR A 413 11.49 -1.78 11.58
C THR A 413 12.41 -0.63 11.15
N ASP A 414 13.68 -0.65 11.54
CA ASP A 414 14.65 0.40 11.19
C ASP A 414 15.28 0.17 9.81
N TYR A 415 15.18 -1.05 9.27
CA TYR A 415 15.82 -1.44 8.01
C TYR A 415 15.42 -0.55 6.83
N ALA A 416 14.11 -0.29 6.68
CA ALA A 416 13.61 0.55 5.59
C ALA A 416 14.10 1.99 5.72
N THR A 417 14.13 2.51 6.95
CA THR A 417 14.61 3.85 7.28
C THR A 417 16.09 4.01 6.95
N TRP A 418 16.95 3.10 7.43
CA TRP A 418 18.38 3.15 7.13
C TRP A 418 18.65 2.96 5.65
N ARG A 419 17.91 2.09 4.96
CA ARG A 419 18.07 1.89 3.52
C ARG A 419 17.70 3.14 2.74
N LEU A 420 16.64 3.85 3.16
CA LEU A 420 16.24 5.14 2.58
C LEU A 420 17.33 6.18 2.81
N LEU A 421 17.68 6.46 4.06
CA LEU A 421 18.66 7.50 4.42
C LEU A 421 20.03 7.25 3.78
N ALA A 422 20.48 5.99 3.79
CA ALA A 422 21.72 5.61 3.13
C ALA A 422 21.63 5.80 1.61
N GLY A 423 20.49 5.49 0.98
CA GLY A 423 20.25 5.75 -0.43
C GLY A 423 20.21 7.24 -0.77
N MET A 424 19.69 8.07 0.15
CA MET A 424 19.64 9.53 0.00
C MET A 424 21.02 10.16 -0.14
N VAL A 425 22.01 9.56 0.53
CA VAL A 425 23.40 10.03 0.51
C VAL A 425 24.22 9.30 -0.55
N ALA A 426 24.11 7.97 -0.62
CA ALA A 426 24.95 7.16 -1.50
C ALA A 426 24.64 7.42 -2.98
N CYS A 427 23.38 7.47 -3.41
CA CYS A 427 23.07 7.60 -4.84
C CYS A 427 23.63 8.90 -5.45
N PRO A 428 23.39 10.10 -4.87
CA PRO A 428 23.96 11.34 -5.42
C PRO A 428 25.49 11.37 -5.34
N LEU A 429 26.07 10.84 -4.26
CA LEU A 429 27.51 10.83 -4.05
C LEU A 429 28.23 9.97 -5.09
N PHE A 430 27.78 8.73 -5.29
CA PHE A 430 28.41 7.81 -6.24
C PHE A 430 28.14 8.22 -7.69
N TRP A 431 26.92 8.61 -8.05
CA TRP A 431 26.64 9.11 -9.38
C TRP A 431 27.40 10.40 -9.69
N GLY A 432 27.55 11.29 -8.71
CA GLY A 432 28.37 12.49 -8.84
C GLY A 432 29.84 12.17 -9.07
N LEU A 433 30.40 11.23 -8.29
CA LEU A 433 31.79 10.79 -8.42
C LEU A 433 32.05 10.09 -9.76
N GLU A 434 31.16 9.19 -10.18
CA GLU A 434 31.25 8.48 -11.46
C GLU A 434 31.15 9.47 -12.64
N THR A 435 30.20 10.41 -12.58
CA THR A 435 30.04 11.45 -13.61
C THR A 435 31.25 12.37 -13.65
N TRP A 436 31.80 12.76 -12.50
CA TRP A 436 33.02 13.56 -12.42
C TRP A 436 34.23 12.83 -13.02
N LEU A 437 34.37 11.53 -12.73
CA LEU A 437 35.44 10.71 -13.30
C LEU A 437 35.31 10.63 -14.84
N VAL A 438 34.10 10.43 -15.36
CA VAL A 438 33.85 10.46 -16.81
C VAL A 438 34.14 11.84 -17.40
N ALA A 439 33.80 12.92 -16.70
CA ALA A 439 34.13 14.28 -17.15
C ALA A 439 35.64 14.50 -17.28
N ARG A 440 36.43 13.92 -16.37
CA ARG A 440 37.90 14.00 -16.38
C ARG A 440 38.53 13.15 -17.48
N LEU A 441 37.96 12.00 -17.80
CA LEU A 441 38.54 11.05 -18.75
C LEU A 441 38.06 11.26 -20.20
N ALA A 442 36.81 11.69 -20.39
CA ALA A 442 36.15 11.72 -21.69
C ALA A 442 35.49 13.09 -22.02
N GLY A 443 35.66 14.08 -21.15
CA GLY A 443 35.15 15.44 -21.33
C GLY A 443 33.68 15.64 -20.91
N GLY A 444 33.24 16.90 -20.94
CA GLY A 444 31.93 17.31 -20.41
C GLY A 444 30.72 16.72 -21.15
N VAL A 445 30.81 16.57 -22.46
CA VAL A 445 29.71 15.99 -23.27
C VAL A 445 29.50 14.52 -22.94
N ALA A 446 30.58 13.75 -22.80
CA ALA A 446 30.52 12.35 -22.40
C ALA A 446 29.95 12.20 -20.97
N ALA A 447 30.33 13.09 -20.06
CA ALA A 447 29.81 13.11 -18.70
C ALA A 447 28.29 13.38 -18.64
N LEU A 448 27.79 14.30 -19.47
CA LEU A 448 26.36 14.59 -19.55
C LEU A 448 25.57 13.37 -20.07
N VAL A 449 26.05 12.74 -21.14
CA VAL A 449 25.42 11.52 -21.69
C VAL A 449 25.44 10.39 -20.67
N PHE A 450 26.55 10.22 -19.96
CA PHE A 450 26.68 9.25 -18.89
C PHE A 450 25.72 9.53 -17.73
N ALA A 451 25.66 10.76 -17.23
CA ALA A 451 24.75 11.12 -16.13
C ALA A 451 23.27 10.84 -16.47
N LEU A 452 22.86 11.10 -17.72
CA LEU A 452 21.51 10.82 -18.21
C LEU A 452 21.22 9.32 -18.37
N SER A 453 22.25 8.49 -18.55
CA SER A 453 22.09 7.03 -18.68
C SER A 453 21.97 6.31 -17.33
N LEU A 454 22.41 6.91 -16.22
CA LEU A 454 22.42 6.28 -14.89
C LEU A 454 21.03 5.78 -14.43
N PRO A 455 19.96 6.60 -14.49
CA PRO A 455 18.65 6.15 -14.01
C PRO A 455 18.05 5.06 -14.89
N THR A 456 18.23 5.17 -16.21
CA THR A 456 17.66 4.23 -17.19
C THR A 456 18.39 2.88 -17.16
N SER A 457 19.73 2.91 -17.07
CA SER A 457 20.56 1.72 -16.92
C SER A 457 20.26 0.97 -15.62
N GLY A 458 20.01 1.68 -14.51
CA GLY A 458 19.58 1.09 -13.24
C GLY A 458 18.24 0.34 -13.36
N VAL A 459 17.27 0.91 -14.08
CA VAL A 459 15.97 0.25 -14.33
C VAL A 459 16.14 -1.01 -15.20
N ILE A 460 16.96 -0.94 -16.25
CA ILE A 460 17.25 -2.09 -17.12
C ILE A 460 17.92 -3.21 -16.32
N ALA A 461 18.93 -2.86 -15.52
CA ALA A 461 19.66 -3.81 -14.69
C ALA A 461 18.74 -4.52 -13.69
N TYR A 462 17.86 -3.75 -13.01
CA TYR A 462 16.85 -4.31 -12.11
C TYR A 462 15.90 -5.29 -12.81
N ARG A 463 15.41 -4.95 -14.02
CA ARG A 463 14.53 -5.83 -14.80
C ARG A 463 15.20 -7.15 -15.17
N TYR A 464 16.48 -7.10 -15.56
CA TYR A 464 17.27 -8.29 -15.86
C TYR A 464 17.47 -9.17 -14.63
N TRP A 465 17.80 -8.56 -13.49
CA TRP A 465 18.01 -9.28 -12.23
C TRP A 465 16.75 -10.05 -11.79
N VAL A 466 15.57 -9.42 -11.92
CA VAL A 466 14.28 -10.07 -11.67
C VAL A 466 14.05 -11.21 -12.68
N GLY A 467 14.44 -11.03 -13.95
CA GLY A 467 14.38 -12.07 -14.98
C GLY A 467 15.24 -13.30 -14.67
N ALA A 468 16.49 -13.09 -14.26
CA ALA A 468 17.41 -14.16 -13.86
C ALA A 468 16.87 -14.97 -12.66
N GLY A 469 16.22 -14.30 -11.70
CA GLY A 469 15.55 -14.97 -10.58
C GLY A 469 14.45 -15.95 -11.01
N ARG A 470 13.69 -15.62 -12.07
CA ARG A 470 12.68 -16.52 -12.64
C ARG A 470 13.30 -17.73 -13.32
N LEU A 471 14.40 -17.54 -14.05
CA LEU A 471 15.13 -18.62 -14.70
C LEU A 471 15.69 -19.60 -13.66
N ARG A 472 16.32 -19.10 -12.60
CA ARG A 472 16.83 -19.91 -11.48
C ARG A 472 15.73 -20.75 -10.84
N SER A 473 14.54 -20.17 -10.60
CA SER A 473 13.40 -20.91 -10.04
C SER A 473 12.93 -22.06 -10.94
N ARG A 474 12.99 -21.88 -12.27
CA ARG A 474 12.63 -22.93 -13.24
C ARG A 474 13.64 -24.06 -13.26
N LEU A 475 14.94 -23.73 -13.23
CA LEU A 475 16.00 -24.73 -13.17
C LEU A 475 15.90 -25.57 -11.89
N ARG A 476 15.60 -24.93 -10.75
CA ARG A 476 15.35 -25.63 -9.48
C ARG A 476 14.17 -26.60 -9.56
N PHE A 477 13.04 -26.17 -10.14
CA PHE A 477 11.91 -27.08 -10.33
C PHE A 477 12.24 -28.22 -11.30
N GLY A 478 13.00 -27.95 -12.37
CA GLY A 478 13.51 -28.99 -13.26
C GLY A 478 14.38 -30.01 -12.54
N ALA A 479 15.30 -29.56 -11.69
CA ALA A 479 16.11 -30.44 -10.85
C ALA A 479 15.26 -31.23 -9.84
N LEU A 480 14.23 -30.61 -9.23
CA LEU A 480 13.29 -31.30 -8.36
C LEU A 480 12.53 -32.39 -9.10
N ALA A 481 12.07 -32.10 -10.32
CA ALA A 481 11.35 -33.08 -11.15
C ALA A 481 12.21 -34.28 -11.54
N LEU A 482 13.53 -34.11 -11.63
CA LEU A 482 14.48 -35.19 -11.92
C LEU A 482 14.91 -35.97 -10.67
N THR A 483 15.06 -35.30 -9.53
CA THR A 483 15.59 -35.91 -8.29
C THR A 483 14.51 -36.45 -7.36
N ARG A 484 13.31 -35.84 -7.35
CA ARG A 484 12.18 -36.18 -6.47
C ARG A 484 10.87 -36.06 -7.23
N GLU A 485 10.66 -36.96 -8.18
CA GLU A 485 9.52 -36.92 -9.10
C GLU A 485 8.16 -36.89 -8.37
N GLN A 486 7.99 -37.67 -7.31
CA GLN A 486 6.75 -37.71 -6.53
C GLN A 486 6.41 -36.35 -5.89
N ALA A 487 7.41 -35.63 -5.36
CA ALA A 487 7.20 -34.30 -4.79
C ALA A 487 6.83 -33.27 -5.86
N ALA A 488 7.47 -33.34 -7.04
CA ALA A 488 7.13 -32.48 -8.17
C ALA A 488 5.71 -32.75 -8.71
N ARG A 489 5.30 -34.01 -8.79
CA ARG A 489 3.92 -34.41 -9.16
C ARG A 489 2.91 -33.92 -8.13
N ARG A 490 3.20 -34.04 -6.83
CA ARG A 490 2.34 -33.52 -5.75
C ARG A 490 2.15 -32.01 -5.83
N LEU A 491 3.22 -31.25 -6.04
CA LEU A 491 3.15 -29.79 -6.24
C LEU A 491 2.28 -29.40 -7.44
N ILE A 492 2.37 -30.16 -8.53
CA ILE A 492 1.55 -29.93 -9.72
C ILE A 492 0.08 -30.24 -9.43
N ALA A 493 -0.21 -31.39 -8.81
CA ALA A 493 -1.56 -31.82 -8.48
C ALA A 493 -2.26 -30.84 -7.54
N GLU A 494 -1.61 -30.46 -6.42
CA GLU A 494 -2.17 -29.50 -5.45
C GLU A 494 -2.48 -28.15 -6.10
N ARG A 495 -1.59 -27.66 -6.98
CA ARG A 495 -1.87 -26.42 -7.72
C ARG A 495 -3.08 -26.59 -8.63
N GLN A 496 -3.18 -27.67 -9.39
CA GLN A 496 -4.29 -27.90 -10.31
C GLN A 496 -5.63 -27.99 -9.58
N GLU A 497 -5.67 -28.69 -8.44
CA GLU A 497 -6.88 -28.80 -7.63
C GLU A 497 -7.28 -27.46 -7.02
N LEU A 498 -6.33 -26.69 -6.48
CA LEU A 498 -6.58 -25.33 -5.99
C LEU A 498 -7.15 -24.41 -7.07
N ILE A 499 -6.55 -24.43 -8.27
CA ILE A 499 -7.06 -23.64 -9.40
C ILE A 499 -8.46 -24.10 -9.79
N THR A 500 -8.73 -25.40 -9.82
CA THR A 500 -10.06 -25.94 -10.13
C THR A 500 -11.10 -25.53 -9.08
N GLU A 501 -10.74 -25.50 -7.81
CA GLU A 501 -11.63 -25.04 -6.73
C GLU A 501 -11.94 -23.53 -6.85
N LEU A 502 -10.93 -22.73 -7.21
CA LEU A 502 -11.11 -21.29 -7.49
C LEU A 502 -11.95 -21.03 -8.74
N GLU A 503 -11.81 -21.84 -9.80
CA GLU A 503 -12.67 -21.81 -10.98
C GLU A 503 -14.14 -22.10 -10.62
N ARG A 504 -14.39 -23.12 -9.79
CA ARG A 504 -15.74 -23.41 -9.30
C ARG A 504 -16.28 -22.23 -8.49
N ALA A 505 -15.50 -21.68 -7.57
CA ALA A 505 -15.92 -20.51 -6.77
C ALA A 505 -16.23 -19.28 -7.64
N LYS A 506 -15.43 -19.03 -8.69
CA LYS A 506 -15.72 -18.00 -9.69
C LYS A 506 -17.08 -18.25 -10.34
N ASN A 507 -17.33 -19.44 -10.86
CA ASN A 507 -18.58 -19.76 -11.56
C ASN A 507 -19.80 -19.68 -10.65
N ASP A 508 -19.68 -20.13 -9.40
CA ASP A 508 -20.73 -20.02 -8.38
C ASP A 508 -21.06 -18.55 -8.08
N TYR A 509 -20.02 -17.70 -7.94
CA TYR A 509 -20.19 -16.27 -7.75
C TYR A 509 -20.87 -15.59 -8.95
N LEU A 510 -20.44 -15.91 -10.17
CA LEU A 510 -21.03 -15.37 -11.41
C LEU A 510 -22.51 -15.73 -11.54
N THR A 511 -22.85 -16.97 -11.20
CA THR A 511 -24.22 -17.48 -11.25
C THR A 511 -25.09 -16.77 -10.22
N ALA A 512 -24.60 -16.64 -8.98
CA ALA A 512 -25.33 -15.99 -7.89
C ALA A 512 -25.53 -14.48 -8.09
N THR A 513 -24.60 -13.82 -8.78
CA THR A 513 -24.64 -12.37 -9.03
C THR A 513 -25.23 -12.00 -10.40
N LYS A 514 -25.84 -12.97 -11.12
CA LYS A 514 -26.40 -12.78 -12.47
C LYS A 514 -25.41 -12.12 -13.44
N GLY A 515 -24.13 -12.48 -13.36
CA GLY A 515 -23.07 -11.93 -14.20
C GLY A 515 -22.68 -10.48 -13.90
N SER A 516 -23.05 -9.94 -12.74
CA SER A 516 -22.66 -8.59 -12.33
C SER A 516 -21.13 -8.48 -12.13
N SER A 517 -20.50 -7.78 -13.06
CA SER A 517 -19.17 -7.15 -13.02
C SER A 517 -17.89 -8.01 -13.03
N PHE A 518 -17.90 -9.18 -13.68
CA PHE A 518 -16.66 -9.89 -14.07
C PHE A 518 -16.30 -9.68 -15.54
#